data_AF-A0A9X1Q2G2-F1
#
_entry.id   AF-A0A9X1Q2G2-F1
#
_cell.length_a   1.000
_cell.length_b   1.000
_cell.length_c   1.000
_cell.angle_alpha   90.00
_cell.angle_beta   90.00
_cell.angle_gamma   90.00
#
_symmetry.space_group_name_H-M   'P 1'
#
loop_
_entity.id
_entity.type
_entity.pdbx_description
1 polymer ?
#
loop_
_entity_poly.entity_id
_entity_poly.type
_entity_poly.pdbx_seq_one_letter_code
_entity_poly.pdbx_strand_id
1 'polypeptide(L)'
;MKKAHTLRAKAGVTAGLMLLAGLGVAATASPAAAAGYCNTGKSIMKGTYNHIFVPANGTSTNCTMAQGATGNHVKALQRALKDCYDVGLESESDVDGKFGPKTYSALWAAQGKAGTKQDGIYGPNTRDALKWPRYKKLDGSYQGCGSF
;
A
#
# COMPACT_ATOMS: atom_id res chain seq x y z
N MET A 1 21.66 -23.83 -52.45
CA MET A 1 22.44 -22.57 -52.39
C MET A 1 22.43 -22.07 -50.94
N LYS A 2 23.60 -21.67 -50.44
CA LYS A 2 23.92 -21.40 -49.03
C LYS A 2 23.36 -20.05 -48.53
N LYS A 3 22.88 -20.00 -47.27
CA LYS A 3 23.11 -18.98 -46.21
C LYS A 3 22.20 -19.34 -45.01
N ALA A 4 22.68 -19.82 -43.85
CA ALA A 4 23.58 -19.22 -42.85
C ALA A 4 22.94 -18.10 -42.00
N HIS A 5 22.64 -18.47 -40.74
CA HIS A 5 23.08 -17.81 -39.51
C HIS A 5 22.47 -16.47 -39.01
N THR A 6 21.78 -16.60 -37.86
CA THR A 6 22.12 -15.98 -36.54
C THR A 6 21.82 -14.50 -36.29
N LEU A 7 21.20 -14.22 -35.13
CA LEU A 7 21.54 -13.22 -34.06
C LEU A 7 20.25 -12.95 -33.23
N ARG A 8 20.04 -13.44 -31.99
CA ARG A 8 20.63 -13.04 -30.69
C ARG A 8 20.99 -11.55 -30.59
N ALA A 9 20.29 -10.79 -29.74
CA ALA A 9 20.80 -10.28 -28.44
C ALA A 9 20.15 -8.97 -27.96
N LYS A 10 19.87 -8.96 -26.64
CA LYS A 10 20.15 -7.92 -25.62
C LYS A 10 19.62 -6.48 -25.78
N ALA A 11 18.95 -6.07 -24.70
CA ALA A 11 19.21 -4.88 -23.85
C ALA A 11 19.53 -3.54 -24.54
N GLY A 12 18.83 -2.50 -24.13
CA GLY A 12 19.34 -1.15 -24.33
C GLY A 12 18.32 -0.08 -24.01
N VAL A 13 18.51 0.57 -22.87
CA VAL A 13 18.05 1.94 -22.61
C VAL A 13 18.40 2.78 -23.84
N THR A 14 17.40 3.39 -24.49
CA THR A 14 17.64 4.45 -25.46
C THR A 14 17.07 5.74 -24.90
N ALA A 15 17.98 6.56 -24.40
CA ALA A 15 17.78 8.00 -24.32
C ALA A 15 17.62 8.52 -25.76
N GLY A 16 16.50 9.16 -26.05
CA GLY A 16 16.21 9.79 -27.33
C GLY A 16 15.55 11.14 -27.09
N LEU A 17 16.34 12.20 -27.30
CA LEU A 17 15.92 13.60 -27.31
C LEU A 17 14.99 13.83 -28.52
N MET A 18 13.72 14.20 -28.29
CA MET A 18 12.88 14.82 -29.32
C MET A 18 12.41 16.19 -28.84
N LEU A 19 13.00 17.23 -29.45
CA LEU A 19 12.52 18.60 -29.38
C LEU A 19 11.54 18.81 -30.54
N LEU A 20 10.26 19.08 -30.25
CA LEU A 20 9.33 19.85 -31.07
C LEU A 20 8.22 20.37 -30.14
N ALA A 21 7.97 21.68 -30.21
CA ALA A 21 7.12 22.46 -29.30
C ALA A 21 5.72 21.84 -29.09
N GLY A 22 5.42 21.44 -27.86
CA GLY A 22 4.11 20.90 -27.45
C GLY A 22 3.74 21.40 -26.07
N LEU A 23 2.46 21.76 -25.87
CA LEU A 23 1.94 22.19 -24.58
C LEU A 23 2.32 21.18 -23.49
N GLY A 24 3.05 21.67 -22.49
CA GLY A 24 3.62 20.87 -21.42
C GLY A 24 2.56 20.18 -20.59
N VAL A 25 2.34 18.90 -20.83
CA VAL A 25 1.89 18.01 -19.76
C VAL A 25 3.16 17.66 -18.97
N ALA A 26 3.37 18.41 -17.88
CA ALA A 26 4.28 17.95 -16.85
C ALA A 26 3.72 16.62 -16.36
N ALA A 27 4.27 15.51 -16.84
CA ALA A 27 4.11 14.22 -16.20
C ALA A 27 4.78 14.37 -14.83
N THR A 28 4.02 14.82 -13.84
CA THR A 28 4.43 14.75 -12.44
C THR A 28 4.57 13.26 -12.17
N ALA A 29 5.78 12.73 -12.30
CA ALA A 29 6.10 11.40 -11.83
C ALA A 29 5.71 11.37 -10.35
N SER A 30 4.59 10.72 -10.03
CA SER A 30 4.19 10.54 -8.64
C SER A 30 5.36 9.87 -7.93
N PRO A 31 5.84 10.39 -6.79
CA PRO A 31 7.04 9.87 -6.14
C PRO A 31 6.74 8.53 -5.47
N ALA A 32 6.58 7.47 -6.26
CA ALA A 32 6.47 6.10 -5.77
C ALA A 32 7.85 5.45 -5.53
N ALA A 33 8.93 6.13 -5.91
CA ALA A 33 10.27 5.53 -6.03
C ALA A 33 11.17 5.64 -4.79
N ALA A 34 10.69 6.16 -3.65
CA ALA A 34 11.53 6.35 -2.46
C ALA A 34 11.01 5.63 -1.19
N ALA A 35 9.85 4.97 -1.25
CA ALA A 35 9.32 4.23 -0.11
C ALA A 35 9.89 2.81 -0.09
N GLY A 36 10.43 2.38 1.06
CA GLY A 36 10.87 0.99 1.23
C GLY A 36 9.67 0.02 1.19
N TYR A 37 9.92 -1.29 1.05
CA TYR A 37 8.83 -2.27 1.08
C TYR A 37 8.36 -2.53 2.52
N CYS A 38 7.05 -2.55 2.79
CA CYS A 38 6.57 -2.83 4.15
C CYS A 38 6.93 -4.26 4.56
N ASN A 39 7.51 -4.42 5.75
CA ASN A 39 7.97 -5.72 6.26
C ASN A 39 7.48 -6.02 7.67
N THR A 40 6.98 -5.03 8.40
CA THR A 40 6.49 -5.18 9.79
C THR A 40 5.30 -4.27 10.06
N GLY A 41 4.56 -4.55 11.12
CA GLY A 41 3.55 -3.60 11.62
C GLY A 41 4.13 -2.76 12.76
N LYS A 42 3.68 -1.52 12.88
CA LYS A 42 4.13 -0.58 13.92
C LYS A 42 2.96 0.07 14.62
N SER A 43 3.01 0.08 15.95
CA SER A 43 2.10 0.87 16.77
C SER A 43 2.54 2.34 16.81
N ILE A 44 1.60 3.25 16.59
CA ILE A 44 1.80 4.69 16.66
C ILE A 44 0.86 5.24 17.73
N MET A 45 1.42 5.90 18.73
CA MET A 45 0.64 6.53 19.79
C MET A 45 -0.19 7.70 19.23
N LYS A 46 -1.47 7.69 19.57
CA LYS A 46 -2.45 8.74 19.30
C LYS A 46 -2.85 9.40 20.61
N GLY A 47 -2.05 10.38 21.02
CA GLY A 47 -2.12 10.96 22.35
C GLY A 47 -1.58 10.01 23.41
N THR A 48 -1.93 10.25 24.67
CA THR A 48 -1.37 9.52 25.83
C THR A 48 -1.90 8.08 25.94
N TYR A 49 -3.16 7.86 25.56
CA TYR A 49 -3.89 6.64 25.92
C TYR A 49 -4.22 5.71 24.77
N ASN A 50 -4.05 6.12 23.52
CA ASN A 50 -4.48 5.33 22.37
C ASN A 50 -3.31 5.06 21.43
N HIS A 51 -3.40 4.00 20.64
CA HIS A 51 -2.50 3.75 19.53
C HIS A 51 -3.25 3.16 18.33
N ILE A 52 -2.67 3.32 17.15
CA ILE A 52 -3.06 2.64 15.92
C ILE A 52 -1.94 1.69 15.50
N PHE A 53 -2.28 0.60 14.80
CA PHE A 53 -1.30 -0.34 14.26
C PHE A 53 -1.32 -0.28 12.73
N VAL A 54 -0.18 0.07 12.13
CA VAL A 54 -0.09 0.31 10.68
C VAL A 54 1.04 -0.49 10.03
N PRO A 55 1.00 -0.76 8.72
CA PRO A 55 2.12 -1.25 7.95
C PRO A 55 3.34 -0.30 8.01
N ALA A 56 4.53 -0.88 8.16
CA ALA A 56 5.80 -0.19 8.30
C ALA A 56 6.96 -0.98 7.65
N ASN A 57 8.07 -0.29 7.40
CA ASN A 57 9.39 -0.86 7.15
C ASN A 57 10.27 -0.52 8.35
N GLY A 58 10.54 -1.51 9.21
CA GLY A 58 11.20 -1.27 10.50
C GLY A 58 10.47 -0.22 11.33
N THR A 59 11.11 0.93 11.55
CA THR A 59 10.53 2.07 12.30
C THR A 59 9.79 3.07 11.41
N SER A 60 9.97 3.00 10.09
CA SER A 60 9.40 3.94 9.13
C SER A 60 8.01 3.48 8.70
N THR A 61 7.03 4.39 8.73
CA THR A 61 5.69 4.16 8.18
C THR A 61 5.61 4.55 6.70
N ASN A 62 6.71 5.08 6.13
CA ASN A 62 6.83 5.41 4.73
C ASN A 62 7.29 4.16 3.96
N CYS A 63 6.33 3.31 3.63
CA CYS A 63 6.56 2.06 2.91
C CYS A 63 5.43 1.76 1.95
N THR A 64 5.70 0.89 0.98
CA THR A 64 4.71 0.37 0.03
C THR A 64 4.58 -1.14 0.11
N MET A 65 3.39 -1.68 -0.17
CA MET A 65 3.17 -3.10 -0.35
C MET A 65 1.97 -3.35 -1.28
N ALA A 66 1.96 -4.50 -1.93
CA ALA A 66 0.92 -4.90 -2.85
C ALA A 66 0.59 -6.39 -2.66
N GLN A 67 -0.29 -6.91 -3.53
CA GLN A 67 -0.66 -8.31 -3.55
C GLN A 67 0.58 -9.23 -3.60
N GLY A 68 0.56 -10.30 -2.80
CA GLY A 68 1.69 -11.20 -2.56
C GLY A 68 2.46 -10.92 -1.25
N ALA A 69 2.26 -9.75 -0.61
CA ALA A 69 2.80 -9.48 0.72
C ALA A 69 2.24 -10.46 1.77
N THR A 70 3.06 -10.79 2.77
CA THR A 70 2.63 -11.62 3.90
C THR A 70 3.25 -11.17 5.20
N GLY A 71 2.46 -11.12 6.28
CA GLY A 71 2.94 -10.88 7.64
C GLY A 71 2.09 -9.88 8.43
N ASN A 72 2.64 -9.40 9.54
CA ASN A 72 1.93 -8.51 10.46
C ASN A 72 1.58 -7.15 9.85
N HIS A 73 2.37 -6.66 8.89
CA HIS A 73 2.04 -5.47 8.11
C HIS A 73 0.76 -5.66 7.30
N VAL A 74 0.54 -6.85 6.73
CA VAL A 74 -0.71 -7.15 6.01
C VAL A 74 -1.88 -7.25 6.98
N LYS A 75 -1.71 -7.89 8.15
CA LYS A 75 -2.76 -7.94 9.18
C LYS A 75 -3.20 -6.56 9.64
N ALA A 76 -2.24 -5.63 9.80
CA ALA A 76 -2.53 -4.24 10.12
C ALA A 76 -3.49 -3.61 9.10
N LEU A 77 -3.19 -3.78 7.81
CA LEU A 77 -4.05 -3.29 6.74
C LEU A 77 -5.42 -4.00 6.75
N GLN A 78 -5.45 -5.33 6.77
CA GLN A 78 -6.68 -6.12 6.77
C GLN A 78 -7.62 -5.72 7.91
N ARG A 79 -7.07 -5.46 9.10
CA ARG A 79 -7.87 -5.03 10.24
C ARG A 79 -8.48 -3.64 10.05
N ALA A 80 -7.75 -2.71 9.42
CA ALA A 80 -8.33 -1.43 9.03
C ALA A 80 -9.42 -1.57 7.97
N LEU A 81 -9.20 -2.39 6.95
CA LEU A 81 -10.19 -2.64 5.90
C LEU A 81 -11.47 -3.28 6.45
N LYS A 82 -11.33 -4.26 7.35
CA LYS A 82 -12.44 -4.89 8.04
C LYS A 82 -13.15 -3.90 8.97
N ASP A 83 -12.47 -3.40 10.00
CA ASP A 83 -13.13 -2.71 11.11
C ASP A 83 -13.54 -1.27 10.80
N CYS A 84 -12.92 -0.62 9.80
CA CYS A 84 -13.19 0.80 9.49
C CYS A 84 -13.92 1.05 8.17
N TYR A 85 -13.97 0.06 7.28
CA TYR A 85 -14.56 0.21 5.95
C TYR A 85 -15.60 -0.85 5.62
N ASP A 86 -15.59 -2.00 6.30
CA ASP A 86 -16.52 -3.10 6.07
C ASP A 86 -16.58 -3.53 4.59
N VAL A 87 -15.39 -3.80 4.02
CA VAL A 87 -15.21 -4.08 2.58
C VAL A 87 -14.62 -5.46 2.34
N GLY A 88 -15.48 -6.49 2.31
CA GLY A 88 -15.13 -7.82 1.79
C GLY A 88 -14.21 -8.66 2.67
N LEU A 89 -13.95 -8.22 3.91
CA LEU A 89 -13.28 -8.99 4.96
C LEU A 89 -14.26 -9.14 6.14
N GLU A 90 -15.15 -10.12 6.05
CA GLU A 90 -16.30 -10.26 6.94
C GLU A 90 -15.92 -10.88 8.30
N SER A 91 -14.92 -11.75 8.30
CA SER A 91 -14.58 -12.58 9.46
C SER A 91 -13.19 -12.29 10.00
N GLU A 92 -12.94 -12.66 11.26
CA GLU A 92 -11.58 -12.62 11.81
C GLU A 92 -10.61 -13.55 11.06
N SER A 93 -11.13 -14.58 10.38
CA SER A 93 -10.31 -15.49 9.57
C SER A 93 -9.79 -14.83 8.28
N ASP A 94 -10.41 -13.74 7.83
CA ASP A 94 -9.92 -12.96 6.69
C ASP A 94 -8.74 -12.04 7.06
N VAL A 95 -8.44 -11.86 8.36
CA VAL A 95 -7.24 -11.16 8.87
C VAL A 95 -6.07 -12.16 9.01
N ASP A 96 -5.81 -12.88 7.93
CA ASP A 96 -4.85 -13.99 7.87
C ASP A 96 -3.39 -13.54 7.69
N GLY A 97 -3.16 -12.26 7.39
CA GLY A 97 -1.86 -11.71 7.08
C GLY A 97 -1.35 -12.03 5.68
N LYS A 98 -2.23 -12.41 4.75
CA LYS A 98 -1.89 -12.65 3.35
C LYS A 98 -2.56 -11.61 2.46
N PHE A 99 -1.76 -10.90 1.68
CA PHE A 99 -2.28 -9.93 0.74
C PHE A 99 -2.66 -10.68 -0.54
N GLY A 100 -3.76 -11.43 -0.47
CA GLY A 100 -4.37 -12.13 -1.61
C GLY A 100 -5.41 -11.27 -2.35
N PRO A 101 -6.14 -11.87 -3.30
CA PRO A 101 -7.16 -11.19 -4.09
C PRO A 101 -8.26 -10.53 -3.24
N LYS A 102 -8.67 -11.16 -2.13
CA LYS A 102 -9.65 -10.56 -1.20
C LYS A 102 -9.13 -9.25 -0.61
N THR A 103 -7.91 -9.27 -0.06
CA THR A 103 -7.26 -8.09 0.50
C THR A 103 -7.06 -6.99 -0.55
N TYR A 104 -6.75 -7.37 -1.80
CA TYR A 104 -6.67 -6.42 -2.91
C TYR A 104 -8.00 -5.74 -3.21
N SER A 105 -9.07 -6.50 -3.40
CA SER A 105 -10.40 -5.94 -3.66
C SER A 105 -10.89 -5.07 -2.50
N ALA A 106 -10.64 -5.49 -1.26
CA ALA A 106 -10.94 -4.73 -0.06
C ALA A 106 -10.18 -3.39 -0.02
N LEU A 107 -8.87 -3.42 -0.31
CA LEU A 107 -8.05 -2.21 -0.35
C LEU A 107 -8.53 -1.26 -1.45
N TRP A 108 -8.79 -1.79 -2.64
CA TRP A 108 -9.29 -1.01 -3.76
C TRP A 108 -10.61 -0.32 -3.39
N ALA A 109 -11.56 -1.02 -2.75
CA ALA A 109 -12.81 -0.41 -2.31
C ALA A 109 -12.61 0.65 -1.22
N ALA A 110 -11.75 0.39 -0.23
CA ALA A 110 -11.44 1.35 0.83
C ALA A 110 -10.76 2.62 0.31
N GLN A 111 -9.86 2.51 -0.66
CA GLN A 111 -9.23 3.66 -1.32
C GLN A 111 -10.26 4.58 -1.97
N GLY A 112 -11.26 4.00 -2.66
CA GLY A 112 -12.37 4.75 -3.24
C GLY A 112 -13.19 5.47 -2.16
N LYS A 113 -13.54 4.77 -1.07
CA LYS A 113 -14.26 5.37 0.08
C LYS A 113 -13.45 6.46 0.81
N ALA A 114 -12.13 6.34 0.83
CA ALA A 114 -11.22 7.27 1.49
C ALA A 114 -10.84 8.47 0.60
N GLY A 115 -11.23 8.49 -0.67
CA GLY A 115 -10.93 9.59 -1.60
C GLY A 115 -9.45 9.63 -2.03
N THR A 116 -8.76 8.50 -2.06
CA THR A 116 -7.38 8.38 -2.56
C THR A 116 -7.34 7.57 -3.86
N LYS A 117 -6.17 7.47 -4.48
CA LYS A 117 -6.00 6.73 -5.73
C LYS A 117 -6.39 5.27 -5.54
N GLN A 118 -7.28 4.78 -6.39
CA GLN A 118 -7.87 3.46 -6.33
C GLN A 118 -7.06 2.44 -7.15
N ASP A 119 -5.84 2.17 -6.72
CA ASP A 119 -4.87 1.31 -7.44
C ASP A 119 -4.63 -0.05 -6.78
N GLY A 120 -5.22 -0.30 -5.62
CA GLY A 120 -5.03 -1.53 -4.85
C GLY A 120 -3.60 -1.70 -4.33
N ILE A 121 -2.84 -0.61 -4.25
CA ILE A 121 -1.48 -0.58 -3.70
C ILE A 121 -1.49 0.20 -2.39
N TYR A 122 -0.95 -0.41 -1.34
CA TYR A 122 -0.73 0.31 -0.10
C TYR A 122 0.55 1.13 -0.22
N GLY A 123 0.46 2.41 0.10
CA GLY A 123 1.59 3.34 0.15
C GLY A 123 1.26 4.52 1.06
N PRO A 124 2.16 5.52 1.16
CA PRO A 124 1.97 6.68 2.06
C PRO A 124 0.65 7.42 1.86
N ASN A 125 0.25 7.65 0.60
CA ASN A 125 -1.03 8.31 0.30
C ASN A 125 -2.23 7.49 0.75
N THR A 126 -2.15 6.16 0.61
CA THR A 126 -3.19 5.24 1.10
C THR A 126 -3.21 5.22 2.63
N ARG A 127 -2.03 5.15 3.28
CA ARG A 127 -1.90 5.19 4.73
C ARG A 127 -2.57 6.42 5.35
N ASP A 128 -2.29 7.60 4.79
CA ASP A 128 -2.76 8.87 5.33
C ASP A 128 -4.27 9.09 5.08
N ALA A 129 -4.79 8.54 3.97
CA ALA A 129 -6.20 8.62 3.63
C ALA A 129 -7.07 7.63 4.41
N LEU A 130 -6.54 6.45 4.74
CA LEU A 130 -7.31 5.43 5.43
C LEU A 130 -7.56 5.79 6.90
N LYS A 131 -8.73 5.39 7.41
CA LYS A 131 -9.01 5.30 8.84
C LYS A 131 -8.42 4.01 9.40
N TRP A 132 -7.89 4.10 10.62
CA TRP A 132 -7.23 3.02 11.33
C TRP A 132 -7.96 2.68 12.64
N PRO A 133 -8.04 1.39 13.00
CA PRO A 133 -8.54 0.95 14.30
C PRO A 133 -7.67 1.52 15.42
N ARG A 134 -8.30 2.18 16.39
CA ARG A 134 -7.65 2.73 17.57
C ARG A 134 -7.88 1.81 18.75
N TYR A 135 -6.83 1.57 19.53
CA TYR A 135 -6.88 0.74 20.71
C TYR A 135 -6.34 1.49 21.93
N LYS A 136 -6.96 1.29 23.10
CA LYS A 136 -6.39 1.79 24.36
C LYS A 136 -5.06 1.10 24.63
N LYS A 137 -4.07 1.87 25.07
CA LYS A 137 -2.73 1.40 25.41
C LYS A 137 -2.74 0.44 26.61
N LEU A 138 -3.64 0.65 27.56
CA LEU A 138 -3.65 -0.06 28.85
C LEU A 138 -4.17 -1.49 28.74
N ASP A 139 -5.29 -1.68 28.03
CA ASP A 139 -6.02 -2.94 27.99
C ASP A 139 -6.26 -3.47 26.57
N GLY A 140 -5.81 -2.74 25.53
CA GLY A 140 -6.02 -3.12 24.14
C GLY A 140 -7.47 -2.97 23.65
N SER A 141 -8.37 -2.37 24.43
CA SER A 141 -9.77 -2.23 24.04
C SER A 141 -9.93 -1.35 22.81
N TYR A 142 -10.76 -1.80 21.87
CA TYR A 142 -11.08 -1.05 20.64
C TYR A 142 -11.84 0.24 20.97
N GLN A 143 -11.41 1.34 20.36
CA GLN A 143 -11.93 2.71 20.60
C GLN A 143 -12.55 3.34 19.35
N GLY A 144 -12.74 2.55 18.28
CA GLY A 144 -13.25 3.06 17.01
C GLY A 144 -12.15 3.34 15.98
N CYS A 145 -12.57 3.90 14.85
CA CYS A 145 -11.71 4.23 13.72
C CYS A 145 -11.37 5.71 13.67
N GLY A 146 -10.10 6.04 13.43
CA GLY A 146 -9.66 7.42 13.28
C GLY A 146 -8.57 7.57 12.23
N SER A 147 -8.32 8.80 11.80
CA SER A 147 -7.30 9.11 10.79
C SER A 147 -5.88 8.75 11.27
N PHE A 148 -4.99 8.62 10.28
CA PHE A 148 -3.58 8.29 10.48
C PHE A 148 -2.81 9.26 11.38
#